data_AF-A0A956D3J8-F1
#
_entry.id   AF-A0A956D3J8-F1
#
_cell.length_a   1.000
_cell.length_b   1.000
_cell.length_c   1.000
_cell.angle_alpha   90.00
_cell.angle_beta   90.00
_cell.angle_gamma   90.00
#
_symmetry.space_group_name_H-M   'P 1'
#
loop_
_entity.id
_entity.type
_entity.pdbx_description
1 polymer ?
#
loop_
_entity_poly.entity_id
_entity_poly.type
_entity_poly.pdbx_seq_one_letter_code
_entity_poly.pdbx_strand_id
1 'polypeptide(L)'
;MKRWCHVVPLVAAATLLAGCFLFHGSPEPTPTPTPTADAGGSPVDAGALPPPTRRDAGGPTRPPPPPPPPPPGCEPHDLGMACTDTGNGAVPVGVTYELPVAFGGPGECWCGEQIECAGEIVGPGQLALSSFVCVELLCDGCFPYVQGTCTLPPLDEGDWHVTMNGRDAFDLRVTDETPAIGPIDACVTPAGEPLFGCPLSWNPRPEPVDQICIPGTIPPGVPTAVEVTDFCLQCGFTLGSCEVVRTANTVRVVPTGHPPSCDIDCGIDCTPTESRCFLPPLEEGVYTVTIDGLQGALTLTVDEGVPPGPATSCLSVPED
;
A
#
# COMPACT_ATOMS: atom_id res chain seq x y z
N MET A 1 45.46 32.97 -23.47
CA MET A 1 44.71 33.77 -24.46
C MET A 1 43.40 33.06 -24.78
N LYS A 2 42.31 33.83 -24.91
CA LYS A 2 40.94 33.46 -25.31
C LYS A 2 40.10 32.63 -24.32
N ARG A 3 39.42 33.36 -23.43
CA ARG A 3 38.17 32.99 -22.77
C ARG A 3 37.01 33.14 -23.76
N TRP A 4 36.07 32.20 -23.78
CA TRP A 4 34.78 32.34 -24.45
C TRP A 4 33.71 32.51 -23.37
N CYS A 5 33.08 33.69 -23.33
CA CYS A 5 31.91 33.95 -22.51
C CYS A 5 30.67 33.68 -23.37
N HIS A 6 29.83 32.73 -22.98
CA HIS A 6 28.48 32.61 -23.51
C HIS A 6 27.53 33.42 -22.62
N VAL A 7 26.89 34.41 -23.25
CA VAL A 7 25.81 35.22 -22.69
C VAL A 7 24.51 34.47 -22.95
N VAL A 8 23.81 34.05 -21.89
CA VAL A 8 22.44 33.53 -21.97
C VAL A 8 21.49 34.69 -21.64
N PRO A 9 20.56 35.07 -22.52
CA PRO A 9 19.57 36.08 -22.20
C PRO A 9 18.47 35.49 -21.31
N LEU A 10 18.29 36.11 -20.15
CA LEU A 10 17.18 35.88 -19.23
C LEU A 10 15.91 36.49 -19.85
N VAL A 11 14.99 35.65 -20.33
CA VAL A 11 13.65 36.10 -20.74
C VAL A 11 12.72 35.89 -19.55
N ALA A 12 12.37 37.01 -18.91
CA ALA A 12 11.34 37.08 -17.89
C ALA A 12 9.96 36.94 -18.55
N ALA A 13 9.28 35.82 -18.30
CA ALA A 13 7.86 35.65 -18.61
C ALA A 13 7.05 35.74 -17.32
N ALA A 14 6.64 36.98 -16.99
CA ALA A 14 5.59 37.23 -16.02
C ALA A 14 4.24 36.89 -16.66
N THR A 15 3.59 35.83 -16.20
CA THR A 15 2.16 35.60 -16.47
C THR A 15 1.40 35.68 -15.15
N LEU A 16 0.65 36.77 -15.04
CA LEU A 16 -0.42 36.99 -14.08
C LEU A 16 -1.59 36.08 -14.46
N LEU A 17 -1.97 35.16 -13.58
CA LEU A 17 -3.32 34.60 -13.55
C LEU A 17 -3.89 34.79 -12.15
N ALA A 18 -4.63 35.89 -12.02
CA ALA A 18 -5.65 36.06 -11.01
C ALA A 18 -6.93 35.40 -11.52
N GLY A 19 -7.62 34.61 -10.70
CA GLY A 19 -9.03 34.29 -10.91
C GLY A 19 -9.49 32.92 -10.42
N CYS A 20 -10.39 32.98 -9.43
CA CYS A 20 -11.43 31.99 -9.13
C CYS A 20 -11.06 30.78 -8.26
N PHE A 21 -10.89 31.00 -6.94
CA PHE A 21 -11.33 30.00 -5.95
C PHE A 21 -12.61 30.49 -5.30
N LEU A 22 -13.72 29.87 -5.71
CA LEU A 22 -15.04 30.03 -5.14
C LEU A 22 -15.08 29.33 -3.78
N PHE A 23 -15.57 30.08 -2.79
CA PHE A 23 -16.06 29.59 -1.51
C PHE A 23 -16.99 28.37 -1.68
N HIS A 24 -16.66 27.25 -1.06
CA HIS A 24 -17.64 26.21 -0.75
C HIS A 24 -17.97 26.28 0.73
N GLY A 25 -19.21 26.68 1.03
CA GLY A 25 -19.74 26.79 2.37
C GLY A 25 -19.88 25.42 3.03
N SER A 26 -19.43 25.34 4.27
CA SER A 26 -19.69 24.21 5.16
C SER A 26 -21.20 24.11 5.44
N PRO A 27 -21.86 22.98 5.20
CA PRO A 27 -23.17 22.72 5.78
C PRO A 27 -23.01 22.48 7.29
N GLU A 28 -23.82 23.18 8.09
CA GLU A 28 -23.94 22.98 9.54
C GLU A 28 -24.31 21.52 9.86
N PRO A 29 -23.71 20.90 10.88
CA PRO A 29 -24.13 19.58 11.33
C PRO A 29 -25.52 19.65 11.98
N THR A 30 -26.46 18.90 11.42
CA THR A 30 -27.78 18.67 12.02
C THR A 30 -27.61 17.76 13.24
N PRO A 31 -28.14 18.11 14.44
CA PRO A 31 -28.01 17.26 15.61
C PRO A 31 -28.85 15.99 15.46
N THR A 32 -28.18 14.83 15.51
CA THR A 32 -28.80 13.51 15.58
C THR A 32 -29.57 13.35 16.88
N PRO A 33 -30.85 12.91 16.87
CA PRO A 33 -31.60 12.64 18.09
C PRO A 33 -31.04 11.41 18.82
N THR A 34 -30.78 11.58 20.11
CA THR A 34 -30.40 10.54 21.07
C THR A 34 -31.47 9.45 21.16
N PRO A 35 -31.17 8.16 20.92
CA PRO A 35 -32.12 7.10 21.18
C PRO A 35 -32.34 6.92 22.69
N THR A 36 -33.62 6.84 23.05
CA THR A 36 -34.13 6.66 24.41
C THR A 36 -33.87 5.22 24.85
N ALA A 37 -33.33 5.06 26.06
CA ALA A 37 -33.10 3.76 26.68
C ALA A 37 -34.43 3.16 27.17
N ASP A 38 -34.84 2.04 26.57
CA ASP A 38 -35.98 1.24 27.05
C ASP A 38 -35.54 -0.13 27.57
N ALA A 39 -35.97 -0.35 28.81
CA ALA A 39 -36.40 -1.59 29.46
C ALA A 39 -35.49 -2.83 29.40
N GLY A 40 -34.91 -3.13 30.57
CA GLY A 40 -34.27 -4.40 30.88
C GLY A 40 -35.26 -5.58 30.87
N GLY A 41 -34.81 -6.68 30.26
CA GLY A 41 -35.31 -8.03 30.48
C GLY A 41 -34.20 -8.88 31.09
N SER A 42 -34.49 -9.54 32.21
CA SER A 42 -33.57 -10.49 32.85
C SER A 42 -33.25 -11.66 31.90
N PRO A 43 -31.98 -12.08 31.77
CA PRO A 43 -31.64 -13.26 30.99
C PRO A 43 -32.14 -14.52 31.70
N VAL A 44 -32.83 -15.36 30.94
CA VAL A 44 -33.26 -16.70 31.35
C VAL A 44 -32.07 -17.64 31.15
N ASP A 45 -31.72 -18.37 32.20
CA ASP A 45 -30.59 -19.29 32.29
C ASP A 45 -30.81 -20.49 31.33
N ALA A 46 -30.22 -20.42 30.14
CA ALA A 46 -30.21 -21.51 29.16
C ALA A 46 -28.99 -22.39 29.43
N GLY A 47 -29.23 -23.56 30.02
CA GLY A 47 -28.20 -24.54 30.34
C GLY A 47 -27.30 -24.91 29.15
N ALA A 48 -26.08 -25.35 29.46
CA ALA A 48 -25.03 -25.67 28.51
C ALA A 48 -25.49 -26.64 27.40
N LEU A 49 -25.40 -26.18 26.15
CA LEU A 49 -25.57 -27.02 24.98
C LEU A 49 -24.41 -28.03 24.89
N PRO A 50 -24.66 -29.28 24.49
CA PRO A 50 -23.62 -30.27 24.29
C PRO A 50 -22.64 -29.82 23.18
N PRO A 51 -21.35 -30.16 23.28
CA PRO A 51 -20.35 -29.76 22.29
C PRO A 51 -20.72 -30.33 20.91
N PRO A 52 -20.58 -29.54 19.83
CA PRO A 52 -20.86 -30.02 18.49
C PRO A 52 -19.93 -31.18 18.14
N THR A 53 -20.50 -32.28 17.65
CA THR A 53 -19.74 -33.40 17.09
C THR A 53 -18.95 -32.92 15.88
N ARG A 54 -17.62 -32.90 15.99
CA ARG A 54 -16.68 -32.61 14.90
C ARG A 54 -16.92 -33.64 13.78
N ARG A 55 -17.64 -33.24 12.73
CA ARG A 55 -17.73 -34.01 11.49
C ARG A 55 -16.48 -33.69 10.68
N ASP A 56 -15.65 -34.69 10.45
CA ASP A 56 -14.57 -34.63 9.47
C ASP A 56 -15.19 -34.43 8.08
N ALA A 57 -15.19 -33.18 7.62
CA ALA A 57 -15.70 -32.77 6.32
C ALA A 57 -14.68 -33.07 5.21
N GLY A 58 -14.34 -34.35 5.03
CA GLY A 58 -13.50 -34.83 3.92
C GLY A 58 -14.28 -35.07 2.61
N GLY A 59 -15.29 -34.24 2.33
CA GLY A 59 -16.03 -34.32 1.06
C GLY A 59 -15.23 -33.72 -0.09
N PRO A 60 -15.41 -34.19 -1.34
CA PRO A 60 -14.76 -33.57 -2.50
C PRO A 60 -15.16 -32.11 -2.57
N THR A 61 -14.17 -31.22 -2.44
CA THR A 61 -14.34 -29.77 -2.57
C THR A 61 -14.86 -29.49 -3.96
N ARG A 62 -16.11 -29.02 -4.04
CA ARG A 62 -16.65 -28.45 -5.27
C ARG A 62 -15.71 -27.29 -5.64
N PRO A 63 -15.30 -27.14 -6.92
CA PRO A 63 -14.52 -25.98 -7.31
C PRO A 63 -15.27 -24.70 -6.87
N PRO A 64 -14.54 -23.69 -6.39
CA PRO A 64 -15.15 -22.45 -5.95
C PRO A 64 -16.02 -21.88 -7.08
N PRO A 65 -17.14 -21.22 -6.76
CA PRO A 65 -17.91 -20.52 -7.76
C PRO A 65 -17.01 -19.53 -8.51
N PRO A 66 -17.25 -19.28 -9.80
CA PRO A 66 -16.55 -18.21 -10.49
C PRO A 66 -16.84 -16.88 -9.77
N PRO A 67 -15.86 -15.95 -9.74
CA PRO A 67 -16.06 -14.65 -9.12
C PRO A 67 -17.29 -13.96 -9.76
N PRO A 68 -18.05 -13.18 -8.97
CA PRO A 68 -19.20 -12.46 -9.49
C PRO A 68 -18.78 -11.57 -10.68
N PRO A 69 -19.64 -11.43 -11.70
CA PRO A 69 -19.34 -10.53 -12.81
C PRO A 69 -19.24 -9.09 -12.30
N PRO A 70 -18.34 -8.26 -12.87
CA PRO A 70 -18.21 -6.86 -12.50
C PRO A 70 -19.54 -6.12 -12.67
N PRO A 71 -19.83 -5.11 -11.83
CA PRO A 71 -20.93 -4.20 -12.09
C PRO A 71 -20.75 -3.49 -13.44
N PRO A 72 -21.84 -3.10 -14.12
CA PRO A 72 -21.76 -2.37 -15.38
C PRO A 72 -21.01 -1.04 -15.21
N GLY A 73 -19.95 -0.82 -16.00
CA GLY A 73 -19.11 0.38 -15.92
C GLY A 73 -17.88 0.24 -15.02
N CYS A 74 -17.67 -0.95 -14.45
CA CYS A 74 -16.46 -1.29 -13.71
C CYS A 74 -15.58 -2.24 -14.53
N GLU A 75 -14.28 -1.95 -14.57
CA GLU A 75 -13.29 -2.81 -15.22
C GLU A 75 -12.43 -3.49 -14.14
N PRO A 76 -12.09 -4.78 -14.30
CA PRO A 76 -11.14 -5.43 -13.42
C PRO A 76 -9.82 -4.67 -13.46
N HIS A 77 -9.26 -4.40 -12.29
CA HIS A 77 -7.97 -3.73 -12.18
C HIS A 77 -7.16 -4.37 -11.07
N ASP A 78 -5.89 -4.64 -11.34
CA ASP A 78 -4.98 -5.17 -10.32
C ASP A 78 -4.64 -4.05 -9.32
N LEU A 79 -4.44 -4.39 -8.04
CA LEU A 79 -4.04 -3.39 -7.05
C LEU A 79 -2.64 -2.85 -7.39
N GLY A 80 -2.42 -1.57 -7.15
CA GLY A 80 -1.06 -1.03 -7.08
C GLY A 80 -0.41 -1.35 -5.74
N MET A 81 -1.23 -1.42 -4.68
CA MET A 81 -0.77 -1.59 -3.30
C MET A 81 -1.88 -2.13 -2.39
N ALA A 82 -1.50 -2.92 -1.39
CA ALA A 82 -2.35 -3.31 -0.27
C ALA A 82 -1.60 -3.03 1.04
N CYS A 83 -2.30 -2.55 2.05
CA CYS A 83 -1.72 -2.10 3.30
C CYS A 83 -2.47 -2.67 4.51
N THR A 84 -1.84 -2.80 5.67
CA THR A 84 -2.48 -3.23 6.92
C THR A 84 -2.27 -2.21 8.03
N ASP A 85 -3.28 -1.98 8.88
CA ASP A 85 -3.34 -0.98 9.97
C ASP A 85 -2.97 -1.49 11.37
N THR A 86 -2.24 -2.61 11.44
CA THR A 86 -2.20 -3.42 12.67
C THR A 86 -0.89 -3.35 13.48
N GLY A 87 0.02 -2.43 13.19
CA GLY A 87 1.29 -2.32 13.94
C GLY A 87 2.33 -3.38 13.61
N ASN A 88 1.90 -4.60 13.27
CA ASN A 88 2.74 -5.77 12.99
C ASN A 88 2.62 -6.28 11.54
N GLY A 89 1.84 -5.59 10.69
CA GLY A 89 1.66 -6.01 9.31
C GLY A 89 0.69 -7.19 9.12
N ALA A 90 -0.11 -7.55 10.13
CA ALA A 90 -0.93 -8.75 10.13
C ALA A 90 -2.42 -8.47 10.40
N VAL A 91 -3.34 -9.20 9.78
CA VAL A 91 -4.79 -9.01 10.00
C VAL A 91 -5.29 -9.84 11.19
N PRO A 92 -6.35 -9.39 11.88
CA PRO A 92 -6.88 -10.12 13.03
C PRO A 92 -7.53 -11.46 12.64
N VAL A 93 -7.24 -12.49 13.43
CA VAL A 93 -7.85 -13.82 13.28
C VAL A 93 -9.37 -13.80 13.54
N GLY A 94 -10.11 -14.56 12.74
CA GLY A 94 -11.50 -14.94 13.01
C GLY A 94 -12.53 -13.83 12.85
N VAL A 95 -12.16 -12.67 12.29
CA VAL A 95 -13.05 -11.54 12.06
C VAL A 95 -12.98 -11.04 10.63
N THR A 96 -14.08 -10.48 10.14
CA THR A 96 -14.07 -9.71 8.89
C THR A 96 -13.18 -8.49 9.05
N TYR A 97 -12.34 -8.23 8.06
CA TYR A 97 -11.36 -7.14 8.09
C TYR A 97 -11.44 -6.33 6.79
N GLU A 98 -11.41 -5.01 6.88
CA GLU A 98 -11.37 -4.11 5.72
C GLU A 98 -9.90 -3.80 5.42
N LEU A 99 -9.30 -4.49 4.45
CA LEU A 99 -7.89 -4.31 4.08
C LEU A 99 -7.74 -3.01 3.26
N PRO A 100 -7.04 -1.99 3.75
CA PRO A 100 -6.75 -0.80 2.93
C PRO A 100 -5.97 -1.15 1.68
N VAL A 101 -6.36 -0.58 0.55
CA VAL A 101 -5.70 -0.78 -0.74
C VAL A 101 -5.59 0.52 -1.52
N ALA A 102 -4.63 0.57 -2.43
CA ALA A 102 -4.50 1.65 -3.40
C ALA A 102 -4.38 1.09 -4.81
N PHE A 103 -5.04 1.75 -5.74
CA PHE A 103 -5.02 1.46 -7.17
C PHE A 103 -4.33 2.60 -7.88
N GLY A 104 -3.61 2.26 -8.94
CA GLY A 104 -2.92 3.21 -9.77
C GLY A 104 -1.41 3.16 -9.63
N GLY A 105 -0.76 4.21 -10.16
CA GLY A 105 0.68 4.28 -10.26
C GLY A 105 1.19 5.60 -10.82
N PRO A 106 2.52 5.80 -10.82
CA PRO A 106 3.14 7.01 -11.35
C PRO A 106 2.86 7.17 -12.84
N GLY A 107 2.31 8.33 -13.24
CA GLY A 107 1.94 8.60 -14.64
C GLY A 107 0.54 8.11 -15.01
N GLU A 108 -0.13 7.41 -14.10
CA GLU A 108 -1.55 7.12 -14.21
C GLU A 108 -2.37 8.27 -13.61
N CYS A 109 -3.61 8.37 -14.06
CA CYS A 109 -4.51 9.44 -13.68
C CYS A 109 -5.88 8.86 -13.42
N TRP A 110 -6.28 8.93 -12.16
CA TRP A 110 -7.55 8.43 -11.69
C TRP A 110 -8.39 9.61 -11.13
N CYS A 111 -9.67 9.61 -11.43
CA CYS A 111 -10.66 10.63 -11.13
C CYS A 111 -12.01 10.04 -10.69
N GLY A 112 -12.34 10.20 -9.40
CA GLY A 112 -13.69 9.97 -8.88
C GLY A 112 -14.15 8.51 -8.96
N GLU A 113 -13.23 7.56 -9.04
CA GLU A 113 -13.58 6.15 -9.17
C GLU A 113 -14.03 5.54 -7.85
N GLN A 114 -15.06 4.70 -7.94
CA GLN A 114 -15.38 3.79 -6.86
C GLN A 114 -14.56 2.52 -7.03
N ILE A 115 -13.88 2.14 -5.97
CA ILE A 115 -13.19 0.86 -5.87
C ILE A 115 -14.16 -0.13 -5.26
N GLU A 116 -14.40 -1.23 -5.97
CA GLU A 116 -15.00 -2.41 -5.39
C GLU A 116 -13.91 -3.47 -5.21
N CYS A 117 -13.69 -3.91 -3.98
CA CYS A 117 -12.78 -5.01 -3.72
C CYS A 117 -13.33 -5.96 -2.65
N ALA A 118 -13.25 -7.25 -2.89
CA ALA A 118 -13.71 -8.28 -1.97
C ALA A 118 -12.80 -9.51 -1.99
N GLY A 119 -12.63 -10.13 -0.83
CA GLY A 119 -11.89 -11.37 -0.66
C GLY A 119 -12.79 -12.60 -0.54
N GLU A 120 -12.30 -13.73 -1.07
CA GLU A 120 -12.92 -15.05 -0.96
C GLU A 120 -11.87 -16.11 -0.60
N ILE A 121 -12.19 -16.99 0.34
CA ILE A 121 -11.34 -18.15 0.67
C ILE A 121 -11.52 -19.20 -0.42
N VAL A 122 -10.46 -19.42 -1.22
CA VAL A 122 -10.47 -20.39 -2.33
C VAL A 122 -9.82 -21.73 -1.95
N GLY A 123 -9.14 -21.79 -0.81
CA GLY A 123 -8.53 -22.99 -0.28
C GLY A 123 -7.90 -22.76 1.09
N PRO A 124 -7.38 -23.83 1.74
CA PRO A 124 -6.64 -23.69 2.99
C PRO A 124 -5.42 -22.78 2.81
N GLY A 125 -5.37 -21.67 3.57
CA GLY A 125 -4.32 -20.67 3.45
C GLY A 125 -4.28 -19.96 2.10
N GLN A 126 -5.39 -19.92 1.35
CA GLN A 126 -5.48 -19.25 0.05
C GLN A 126 -6.67 -18.30 0.00
N LEU A 127 -6.38 -17.04 -0.31
CA LEU A 127 -7.33 -15.95 -0.44
C LEU A 127 -7.30 -15.44 -1.89
N ALA A 128 -8.46 -15.28 -2.51
CA ALA A 128 -8.60 -14.60 -3.78
C ALA A 128 -9.29 -13.27 -3.56
N LEU A 129 -8.64 -12.18 -3.97
CA LEU A 129 -9.20 -10.85 -4.02
C LEU A 129 -9.68 -10.59 -5.45
N SER A 130 -10.88 -10.05 -5.57
CA SER A 130 -11.42 -9.53 -6.83
C SER A 130 -11.56 -8.03 -6.68
N SER A 131 -11.00 -7.27 -7.61
CA SER A 131 -11.01 -5.81 -7.56
C SER A 131 -11.40 -5.19 -8.89
N PHE A 132 -12.24 -4.16 -8.79
CA PHE A 132 -12.79 -3.44 -9.91
C PHE A 132 -12.71 -1.95 -9.65
N VAL A 133 -12.34 -1.21 -10.69
CA VAL A 133 -12.39 0.25 -10.67
C VAL A 133 -13.56 0.69 -11.53
N CYS A 134 -14.50 1.38 -10.90
CA CYS A 134 -15.73 1.86 -11.51
C CYS A 134 -15.57 3.34 -11.86
N VAL A 135 -15.65 3.66 -13.15
CA VAL A 135 -15.50 5.05 -13.62
C VAL A 135 -16.82 5.80 -13.39
N GLU A 136 -16.82 6.79 -12.50
CA GLU A 136 -17.90 7.79 -12.49
C GLU A 136 -17.58 8.93 -13.47
N LEU A 137 -18.57 9.31 -14.27
CA LEU A 137 -18.39 10.24 -15.41
C LEU A 137 -18.08 11.70 -15.03
N LEU A 138 -17.91 12.04 -13.74
CA LEU A 138 -17.86 13.42 -13.26
C LEU A 138 -16.83 13.61 -12.14
N CYS A 139 -15.58 13.96 -12.47
CA CYS A 139 -14.66 14.55 -11.52
C CYS A 139 -13.69 15.53 -12.22
N ASP A 140 -13.22 16.54 -11.49
CA ASP A 140 -12.34 17.62 -11.98
C ASP A 140 -10.85 17.42 -11.58
N GLY A 141 -10.49 16.25 -11.04
CA GLY A 141 -9.19 15.99 -10.41
C GLY A 141 -8.43 14.81 -11.03
N CYS A 142 -7.10 14.84 -10.94
CA CYS A 142 -6.22 13.76 -11.36
C CYS A 142 -5.39 13.30 -10.17
N PHE A 143 -5.60 12.07 -9.73
CA PHE A 143 -4.88 11.47 -8.62
C PHE A 143 -4.04 10.29 -9.14
N PRO A 144 -2.75 10.21 -8.80
CA PRO A 144 -1.91 9.09 -9.22
C PRO A 144 -2.31 7.78 -8.53
N TYR A 145 -3.01 7.87 -7.40
CA TYR A 145 -3.57 6.74 -6.68
C TYR A 145 -4.99 7.04 -6.22
N VAL A 146 -5.85 6.01 -6.26
CA VAL A 146 -7.15 6.00 -5.60
C VAL A 146 -7.11 5.00 -4.45
N GLN A 147 -7.61 5.41 -3.30
CA GLN A 147 -7.67 4.57 -2.11
C GLN A 147 -9.02 3.88 -1.99
N GLY A 148 -9.01 2.62 -1.57
CA GLY A 148 -10.21 1.85 -1.27
C GLY A 148 -9.96 0.80 -0.19
N THR A 149 -10.92 -0.09 0.02
CA THR A 149 -10.78 -1.23 0.95
C THR A 149 -11.22 -2.52 0.27
N CYS A 150 -10.55 -3.62 0.61
CA CYS A 150 -11.00 -4.97 0.29
C CYS A 150 -11.61 -5.61 1.53
N THR A 151 -12.90 -5.95 1.47
CA THR A 151 -13.54 -6.70 2.57
C THR A 151 -13.03 -8.14 2.56
N LEU A 152 -12.30 -8.53 3.61
CA LEU A 152 -11.80 -9.88 3.83
C LEU A 152 -12.78 -10.69 4.68
N PRO A 153 -13.06 -11.96 4.34
CA PRO A 153 -13.84 -12.85 5.22
C PRO A 153 -13.03 -13.17 6.49
N PRO A 154 -13.67 -13.69 7.55
CA PRO A 154 -12.96 -14.22 8.71
C PRO A 154 -11.92 -15.26 8.30
N LEU A 155 -10.65 -15.01 8.64
CA LEU A 155 -9.52 -15.89 8.31
C LEU A 155 -9.03 -16.64 9.56
N ASP A 156 -8.60 -17.89 9.38
CA ASP A 156 -7.88 -18.64 10.42
C ASP A 156 -6.45 -18.11 10.59
N GLU A 157 -5.86 -18.34 11.77
CA GLU A 157 -4.47 -17.95 12.06
C GLU A 157 -3.48 -18.63 11.10
N GLY A 158 -2.48 -17.88 10.65
CA GLY A 158 -1.41 -18.37 9.77
C GLY A 158 -1.06 -17.42 8.64
N ASP A 159 -0.21 -17.88 7.74
CA ASP A 159 0.15 -17.15 6.52
C ASP A 159 -0.77 -17.55 5.37
N TRP A 160 -1.34 -16.55 4.70
CA TRP A 160 -2.31 -16.72 3.62
C TRP A 160 -1.75 -16.24 2.30
N HIS A 161 -1.75 -17.11 1.30
CA HIS A 161 -1.38 -16.72 -0.04
C HIS A 161 -2.53 -15.98 -0.72
N VAL A 162 -2.28 -14.76 -1.19
CA VAL A 162 -3.27 -13.89 -1.80
C VAL A 162 -3.07 -13.83 -3.30
N THR A 163 -4.14 -14.11 -4.04
CA THR A 163 -4.25 -13.86 -5.48
C THR A 163 -5.15 -12.66 -5.73
N MET A 164 -4.87 -11.88 -6.77
CA MET A 164 -5.66 -10.75 -7.23
C MET A 164 -6.15 -11.01 -8.66
N ASN A 165 -7.46 -10.98 -8.88
CA ASN A 165 -8.05 -11.20 -10.22
C ASN A 165 -7.49 -12.47 -10.93
N GLY A 166 -7.17 -13.50 -10.15
CA GLY A 166 -6.61 -14.77 -10.63
C GLY A 166 -5.10 -14.79 -10.88
N ARG A 167 -4.36 -13.76 -10.46
CA ARG A 167 -2.89 -13.67 -10.51
C ARG A 167 -2.31 -13.68 -9.10
N ASP A 168 -1.12 -14.23 -8.91
CA ASP A 168 -0.46 -14.19 -7.61
C ASP A 168 -0.14 -12.74 -7.22
N ALA A 169 -0.42 -12.36 -5.97
CA ALA A 169 -0.32 -10.97 -5.51
C ALA A 169 0.68 -10.80 -4.36
N PHE A 170 0.34 -11.26 -3.15
CA PHE A 170 1.15 -11.12 -1.93
C PHE A 170 0.75 -12.19 -0.90
N ASP A 171 1.51 -12.31 0.19
CA ASP A 171 1.11 -13.13 1.34
C ASP A 171 0.60 -12.23 2.48
N LEU A 172 -0.44 -12.69 3.17
CA LEU A 172 -1.09 -11.99 4.26
C LEU A 172 -0.94 -12.78 5.55
N ARG A 173 -0.31 -12.19 6.57
CA ARG A 173 -0.21 -12.81 7.88
C ARG A 173 -1.49 -12.57 8.67
N VAL A 174 -2.05 -13.62 9.25
CA VAL A 174 -3.25 -13.58 10.11
C VAL A 174 -2.85 -14.04 11.51
N THR A 175 -3.13 -13.23 12.53
CA THR A 175 -2.68 -13.49 13.91
C THR A 175 -3.72 -13.06 14.95
N ASP A 176 -3.63 -13.65 16.13
CA ASP A 176 -4.42 -13.29 17.33
C ASP A 176 -3.76 -12.20 18.18
N GLU A 177 -2.51 -11.84 17.85
CA GLU A 177 -1.84 -10.70 18.45
C GLU A 177 -2.75 -9.50 18.28
N THR A 178 -3.21 -8.93 19.41
CA THR A 178 -4.09 -7.76 19.42
C THR A 178 -3.54 -6.78 18.39
N PRO A 179 -4.22 -6.54 17.26
CA PRO A 179 -3.75 -5.54 16.33
C PRO A 179 -3.70 -4.27 17.15
N ALA A 180 -2.49 -3.72 17.32
CA ALA A 180 -2.44 -2.33 17.70
C ALA A 180 -3.19 -1.64 16.57
N ILE A 181 -4.32 -0.99 16.86
CA ILE A 181 -4.91 -0.06 15.89
C ILE A 181 -3.86 1.03 15.77
N GLY A 182 -2.93 0.80 14.84
CA GLY A 182 -1.79 1.64 14.56
C GLY A 182 -2.10 2.43 13.31
N PRO A 183 -1.21 3.36 12.92
CA PRO A 183 -1.19 3.72 11.51
C PRO A 183 -1.09 2.45 10.65
N ILE A 184 -1.53 2.53 9.39
CA ILE A 184 -1.05 1.57 8.38
C ILE A 184 0.46 1.42 8.60
N ASP A 185 1.05 0.23 8.65
CA ASP A 185 2.46 0.06 9.02
C ASP A 185 3.24 -0.81 8.02
N ALA A 186 2.52 -1.63 7.24
CA ALA A 186 3.08 -2.40 6.14
C ALA A 186 2.20 -2.24 4.90
N CYS A 187 2.83 -1.91 3.78
CA CYS A 187 2.18 -1.83 2.48
C CYS A 187 2.95 -2.71 1.49
N VAL A 188 2.27 -3.68 0.89
CA VAL A 188 2.79 -4.57 -0.15
C VAL A 188 2.30 -4.10 -1.51
N THR A 189 3.19 -4.13 -2.50
CA THR A 189 2.82 -3.96 -3.91
C THR A 189 2.65 -5.36 -4.51
N PRO A 190 1.51 -5.69 -5.15
CA PRO A 190 1.38 -6.96 -5.86
C PRO A 190 2.50 -7.09 -6.88
N ALA A 191 3.07 -8.29 -7.00
CA ALA A 191 4.21 -8.58 -7.86
C ALA A 191 4.11 -7.85 -9.21
N GLY A 192 5.10 -7.00 -9.52
CA GLY A 192 5.27 -6.47 -10.86
C GLY A 192 5.40 -7.63 -11.87
N GLU A 193 5.09 -7.38 -13.15
CA GLU A 193 5.20 -8.43 -14.17
C GLU A 193 6.58 -9.11 -14.07
N PRO A 194 6.63 -10.47 -14.06
CA PRO A 194 7.88 -11.18 -13.88
C PRO A 194 8.87 -10.77 -14.97
N LEU A 195 9.93 -10.07 -14.55
CA LEU A 195 11.03 -9.74 -15.44
C LEU A 195 11.58 -11.05 -16.02
N PHE A 196 11.56 -11.14 -17.35
CA PHE A 196 12.06 -12.29 -18.11
C PHE A 196 11.28 -13.61 -17.91
N GLY A 197 10.03 -13.56 -17.47
CA GLY A 197 9.16 -14.74 -17.38
C GLY A 197 9.54 -15.73 -16.27
N CYS A 198 10.38 -15.30 -15.33
CA CYS A 198 10.67 -16.05 -14.12
C CYS A 198 9.81 -15.53 -12.97
N PRO A 199 9.04 -16.42 -12.30
CA PRO A 199 8.31 -16.04 -11.10
C PRO A 199 9.28 -15.51 -10.05
N LEU A 200 8.84 -14.57 -9.21
CA LEU A 200 9.62 -14.09 -8.08
C LEU A 200 9.58 -15.11 -6.92
N SER A 201 10.67 -15.22 -6.17
CA SER A 201 10.70 -15.92 -4.89
C SER A 201 9.99 -15.08 -3.84
N TRP A 202 8.93 -15.62 -3.27
CA TRP A 202 8.01 -14.95 -2.35
C TRP A 202 8.55 -14.66 -0.95
N ASN A 203 9.79 -15.04 -0.65
CA ASN A 203 10.40 -14.71 0.64
C ASN A 203 11.16 -13.38 0.49
N PRO A 204 10.52 -12.21 0.73
CA PRO A 204 11.22 -10.93 0.66
C PRO A 204 12.40 -10.95 1.62
N ARG A 205 13.51 -10.37 1.18
CA ARG A 205 14.70 -10.25 2.01
C ARG A 205 15.08 -8.77 2.09
N PRO A 206 15.64 -8.31 3.23
CA PRO A 206 16.25 -7.01 3.29
C PRO A 206 17.30 -6.89 2.20
N GLU A 207 17.21 -5.85 1.38
CA GLU A 207 18.17 -5.58 0.32
C GLU A 207 18.95 -4.31 0.62
N PRO A 208 20.28 -4.35 0.45
CA PRO A 208 21.07 -3.12 0.49
C PRO A 208 20.66 -2.24 -0.69
N VAL A 209 20.55 -0.94 -0.45
CA VAL A 209 20.27 0.04 -1.50
C VAL A 209 21.35 1.10 -1.51
N ASP A 210 21.64 1.64 -2.68
CA ASP A 210 22.71 2.63 -2.84
C ASP A 210 22.24 4.05 -2.60
N GLN A 211 20.99 4.34 -2.94
CA GLN A 211 20.39 5.64 -2.71
C GLN A 211 18.91 5.48 -2.41
N ILE A 212 18.41 6.42 -1.62
CA ILE A 212 17.01 6.51 -1.28
C ILE A 212 16.64 7.98 -1.11
N CYS A 213 15.49 8.37 -1.65
CA CYS A 213 15.01 9.73 -1.62
C CYS A 213 13.58 9.77 -1.09
N ILE A 214 13.32 10.68 -0.14
CA ILE A 214 12.00 10.92 0.42
C ILE A 214 11.55 12.36 0.14
N PRO A 215 10.22 12.61 0.08
CA PRO A 215 9.71 13.97 0.13
C PRO A 215 10.10 14.64 1.45
N GLY A 216 10.44 15.93 1.43
CA GLY A 216 10.70 16.67 2.67
C GLY A 216 9.45 16.87 3.54
N THR A 217 8.28 16.94 2.89
CA THR A 217 6.98 17.14 3.54
C THR A 217 5.89 16.31 2.87
N ILE A 218 4.99 15.72 3.66
CA ILE A 218 3.84 14.91 3.20
C ILE A 218 2.56 15.25 3.97
N PRO A 219 1.37 15.01 3.40
CA PRO A 219 0.12 15.15 4.14
C PRO A 219 -0.08 14.01 5.16
N PRO A 220 -0.75 14.26 6.29
CA PRO A 220 -1.06 13.22 7.27
C PRO A 220 -2.04 12.19 6.71
N GLY A 221 -1.91 10.94 7.18
CA GLY A 221 -2.85 9.86 6.83
C GLY A 221 -2.68 9.28 5.42
N VAL A 222 -1.70 9.72 4.63
CA VAL A 222 -1.50 9.27 3.25
C VAL A 222 -0.22 8.43 3.12
N PRO A 223 -0.28 7.23 2.51
CA PRO A 223 0.92 6.47 2.19
C PRO A 223 1.84 7.28 1.27
N THR A 224 3.14 7.23 1.52
CA THR A 224 4.11 8.08 0.83
C THR A 224 5.13 7.24 0.07
N ALA A 225 5.30 7.52 -1.22
CA ALA A 225 6.34 6.89 -2.01
C ALA A 225 7.74 7.37 -1.57
N VAL A 226 8.64 6.42 -1.43
CA VAL A 226 10.07 6.58 -1.22
C VAL A 226 10.77 6.04 -2.45
N GLU A 227 11.55 6.86 -3.10
CA GLU A 227 12.31 6.46 -4.27
C GLU A 227 13.57 5.75 -3.81
N VAL A 228 13.79 4.54 -4.31
CA VAL A 228 14.92 3.69 -3.99
C VAL A 228 15.70 3.50 -5.28
N THR A 229 16.99 3.79 -5.25
CA THR A 229 17.88 3.55 -6.36
C THR A 229 18.92 2.55 -5.92
N ASP A 230 19.02 1.46 -6.69
CA ASP A 230 20.05 0.45 -6.53
C ASP A 230 20.81 0.35 -7.86
N PHE A 231 22.13 0.49 -7.80
CA PHE A 231 22.97 0.54 -8.99
C PHE A 231 23.21 -0.85 -9.58
N CYS A 232 22.94 -1.92 -8.83
CA CYS A 232 23.43 -3.26 -9.13
C CYS A 232 22.51 -4.42 -8.67
N LEU A 233 21.18 -4.21 -8.67
CA LEU A 233 20.25 -5.33 -8.50
C LEU A 233 20.57 -6.46 -9.50
N GLN A 234 20.60 -7.69 -9.00
CA GLN A 234 20.69 -8.87 -9.86
C GLN A 234 19.50 -8.88 -10.82
N CYS A 235 19.68 -9.24 -12.09
CA CYS A 235 18.55 -9.29 -13.02
C CYS A 235 17.49 -10.30 -12.57
N GLY A 236 16.22 -9.92 -12.80
CA GLY A 236 15.06 -10.66 -12.30
C GLY A 236 14.79 -10.43 -10.83
N PHE A 237 15.69 -9.74 -10.12
CA PHE A 237 15.39 -9.21 -8.81
C PHE A 237 14.38 -8.07 -8.95
N THR A 238 13.37 -8.07 -8.10
CA THR A 238 12.37 -7.00 -8.04
C THR A 238 12.35 -6.45 -6.63
N LEU A 239 12.57 -5.14 -6.48
CA LEU A 239 12.36 -4.49 -5.18
C LEU A 239 10.90 -4.63 -4.78
N GLY A 240 10.69 -5.10 -3.56
CA GLY A 240 9.39 -5.28 -2.94
C GLY A 240 9.01 -4.05 -2.12
N SER A 241 8.06 -4.25 -1.22
CA SER A 241 7.70 -3.24 -0.23
C SER A 241 8.84 -2.89 0.71
N CYS A 242 8.78 -1.71 1.33
CA CYS A 242 9.63 -1.42 2.47
C CYS A 242 8.99 -1.98 3.73
N GLU A 243 9.75 -2.76 4.50
CA GLU A 243 9.38 -3.00 5.89
C GLU A 243 9.66 -1.71 6.65
N VAL A 244 8.62 -1.16 7.29
CA VAL A 244 8.72 0.08 8.04
C VAL A 244 8.54 -0.20 9.52
N VAL A 245 9.57 0.11 10.30
CA VAL A 245 9.55 -0.01 11.75
C VAL A 245 9.47 1.39 12.35
N ARG A 246 8.31 1.74 12.90
CA ARG A 246 8.13 3.01 13.62
C ARG A 246 8.50 2.85 15.09
N THR A 247 9.24 3.79 15.64
CA THR A 247 9.51 3.91 17.08
C THR A 247 9.46 5.39 17.45
N ALA A 248 8.34 5.81 18.06
CA ALA A 248 8.03 7.22 18.32
C ALA A 248 8.15 8.07 17.03
N ASN A 249 9.06 9.06 17.04
CA ASN A 249 9.31 9.94 15.89
C ASN A 249 10.45 9.44 15.00
N THR A 250 10.82 8.16 15.10
CA THR A 250 11.79 7.52 14.20
C THR A 250 11.09 6.51 13.32
N VAL A 251 11.37 6.58 12.02
CA VAL A 251 10.89 5.64 11.00
C VAL A 251 12.11 4.95 10.45
N ARG A 252 12.25 3.64 10.68
CA ARG A 252 13.27 2.82 10.04
C ARG A 252 12.67 2.17 8.81
N VAL A 253 13.26 2.43 7.66
CA VAL A 253 12.87 1.88 6.36
C VAL A 253 13.85 0.78 6.00
N VAL A 254 13.34 -0.41 5.77
CA VAL A 254 14.13 -1.56 5.30
C VAL A 254 13.61 -1.90 3.92
N PRO A 255 14.31 -1.46 2.85
CA PRO A 255 14.01 -1.93 1.51
C PRO A 255 14.07 -3.45 1.49
N THR A 256 13.06 -4.08 0.92
CA THR A 256 13.09 -5.51 0.69
C THR A 256 13.06 -5.78 -0.80
N GLY A 257 13.43 -6.98 -1.19
CA GLY A 257 12.98 -7.46 -2.47
C GLY A 257 13.00 -8.95 -2.64
N HIS A 258 12.64 -9.31 -3.86
CA HIS A 258 12.31 -10.65 -4.25
C HIS A 258 13.32 -11.12 -5.29
N PRO A 259 14.16 -12.10 -4.95
CA PRO A 259 15.01 -12.70 -5.96
C PRO A 259 14.15 -13.47 -6.96
N PRO A 260 14.63 -13.68 -8.19
CA PRO A 260 13.94 -14.57 -9.13
C PRO A 260 13.92 -16.00 -8.56
N SER A 261 12.86 -16.75 -8.85
CA SER A 261 12.74 -18.19 -8.49
C SER A 261 13.56 -19.11 -9.40
N CYS A 262 14.17 -18.56 -10.43
CA CYS A 262 14.99 -19.25 -11.42
C CYS A 262 16.39 -18.62 -11.46
N ASP A 263 17.39 -19.39 -11.88
CA ASP A 263 18.71 -18.84 -12.16
C ASP A 263 18.68 -18.08 -13.49
N ILE A 264 18.88 -16.77 -13.43
CA ILE A 264 18.99 -15.90 -14.62
C ILE A 264 20.48 -15.60 -14.84
N ASP A 265 20.97 -15.88 -16.04
CA ASP A 265 22.33 -15.49 -16.43
C ASP A 265 22.37 -13.98 -16.68
N CYS A 266 22.84 -13.26 -15.68
CA CYS A 266 22.97 -11.82 -15.71
C CYS A 266 24.28 -11.40 -16.37
N GLY A 267 24.18 -10.53 -17.38
CA GLY A 267 25.33 -9.77 -17.84
C GLY A 267 25.95 -8.98 -16.68
N ILE A 268 27.25 -8.70 -16.78
CA ILE A 268 28.01 -7.92 -15.76
C ILE A 268 27.67 -6.43 -15.75
N ASP A 269 26.79 -5.98 -16.65
CA ASP A 269 26.46 -4.57 -16.81
C ASP A 269 25.42 -4.15 -15.75
N CYS A 270 25.92 -3.56 -14.66
CA CYS A 270 25.08 -2.85 -13.69
C CYS A 270 24.39 -1.67 -14.36
N THR A 271 23.05 -1.71 -14.39
CA THR A 271 22.24 -0.54 -14.73
C THR A 271 21.50 -0.09 -13.48
N PRO A 272 21.56 1.20 -13.13
CA PRO A 272 20.78 1.73 -12.03
C PRO A 272 19.31 1.43 -12.23
N THR A 273 18.73 0.79 -11.23
CA THR A 273 17.31 0.49 -11.17
C THR A 273 16.69 1.42 -10.17
N GLU A 274 15.83 2.30 -10.67
CA GLU A 274 14.96 3.11 -9.84
C GLU A 274 13.72 2.27 -9.51
N SER A 275 13.34 2.30 -8.25
CA SER A 275 12.19 1.60 -7.71
C SER A 275 11.55 2.47 -6.65
N ARG A 276 10.39 2.03 -6.18
CA ARG A 276 9.66 2.73 -5.13
C ARG A 276 9.23 1.75 -4.09
N CYS A 277 9.39 2.17 -2.85
CA CYS A 277 8.69 1.56 -1.74
C CYS A 277 7.80 2.60 -1.08
N PHE A 278 6.91 2.18 -0.18
CA PHE A 278 5.95 3.09 0.41
C PHE A 278 6.10 3.12 1.91
N LEU A 279 6.23 4.34 2.44
CA LEU A 279 5.98 4.60 3.84
C LEU A 279 4.48 4.48 4.09
N PRO A 280 4.13 3.94 5.25
CA PRO A 280 2.77 4.07 5.71
C PRO A 280 2.31 5.52 5.91
N PRO A 281 0.99 5.77 5.93
CA PRO A 281 0.35 6.89 6.59
C PRO A 281 0.98 7.25 7.93
N LEU A 282 1.44 8.49 8.03
CA LEU A 282 1.97 9.03 9.28
C LEU A 282 1.01 10.07 9.85
N GLU A 283 1.01 10.17 11.18
CA GLU A 283 0.35 11.27 11.89
C GLU A 283 1.14 12.56 11.73
N GLU A 284 0.48 13.70 11.90
CA GLU A 284 1.14 15.01 11.89
C GLU A 284 2.34 15.06 12.84
N GLY A 285 3.46 15.62 12.38
CA GLY A 285 4.68 15.69 13.16
C GLY A 285 5.97 15.73 12.34
N VAL A 286 7.10 15.63 13.04
CA VAL A 286 8.43 15.59 12.41
C VAL A 286 9.10 14.27 12.76
N TYR A 287 9.48 13.54 11.72
CA TYR A 287 10.06 12.21 11.82
C TYR A 287 11.53 12.22 11.39
N THR A 288 12.33 11.45 12.11
CA THR A 288 13.69 11.06 11.69
C THR A 288 13.59 9.75 10.92
N VAL A 289 13.92 9.77 9.64
CA VAL A 289 13.89 8.58 8.78
C VAL A 289 15.29 8.00 8.70
N THR A 290 15.45 6.75 9.11
CA THR A 290 16.69 5.97 9.00
C THR A 290 16.47 4.82 8.04
N ILE A 291 17.52 4.45 7.30
CA ILE A 291 17.38 3.53 6.17
C ILE A 291 18.43 2.46 6.33
N ASP A 292 18.00 1.20 6.30
CA ASP A 292 18.90 0.09 6.54
C ASP A 292 19.96 0.01 5.43
N GLY A 293 21.21 -0.25 5.83
CA GLY A 293 22.34 -0.26 4.90
C GLY A 293 22.92 1.12 4.55
N LEU A 294 22.21 2.23 4.83
CA LEU A 294 22.72 3.59 4.59
C LEU A 294 23.12 4.29 5.89
N GLN A 295 24.20 5.07 5.83
CA GLN A 295 24.62 5.90 6.96
C GLN A 295 23.91 7.25 6.92
N GLY A 296 23.31 7.64 8.05
CA GLY A 296 22.68 8.94 8.24
C GLY A 296 21.20 8.85 8.57
N ALA A 297 20.54 9.99 8.52
CA ALA A 297 19.10 10.10 8.70
C ALA A 297 18.57 11.27 7.88
N LEU A 298 17.32 11.16 7.43
CA LEU A 298 16.57 12.22 6.78
C LEU A 298 15.51 12.76 7.74
N THR A 299 15.04 13.98 7.46
CA THR A 299 13.90 14.56 8.17
C THR A 299 12.70 14.53 7.25
N LEU A 300 11.59 13.98 7.74
CA LEU A 300 10.29 13.97 7.07
C LEU A 300 9.30 14.78 7.92
N THR A 301 8.66 15.78 7.32
CA THR A 301 7.62 16.57 7.98
C THR A 301 6.25 16.10 7.51
N VAL A 302 5.33 15.87 8.42
CA VAL A 302 3.94 15.51 8.13
C VAL A 302 3.08 16.68 8.59
N ASP A 303 2.44 17.38 7.65
CA ASP A 303 1.77 18.65 7.90
C ASP A 303 0.48 18.78 7.06
N GLU A 304 -0.57 19.35 7.66
CA GLU A 304 -1.83 19.59 6.99
C GLU A 304 -1.70 20.77 5.99
N GLY A 305 -2.16 20.56 4.75
CA GLY A 305 -2.22 21.62 3.74
C GLY A 305 -1.04 21.69 2.78
N VAL A 306 -0.11 20.72 2.83
CA VAL A 306 0.95 20.58 1.84
C VAL A 306 0.58 19.46 0.86
N PRO A 307 0.45 19.74 -0.46
CA PRO A 307 0.27 18.68 -1.44
C PRO A 307 1.53 17.80 -1.48
N PRO A 308 1.40 16.49 -1.74
CA PRO A 308 2.55 15.60 -1.83
C PRO A 308 3.53 16.15 -2.89
N GLY A 309 4.74 16.49 -2.43
CA GLY A 309 5.82 16.97 -3.29
C GLY A 309 6.66 15.82 -3.86
N PRO A 310 7.47 16.07 -4.89
CA PRO A 310 8.46 15.09 -5.34
C PRO A 310 9.46 14.79 -4.21
N ALA A 311 10.19 13.67 -4.32
CA ALA A 311 11.28 13.39 -3.40
C ALA A 311 12.36 14.49 -3.50
N THR A 312 12.78 15.05 -2.37
CA THR A 312 13.71 16.20 -2.34
C THR A 312 14.95 15.97 -1.48
N SER A 313 14.93 14.94 -0.63
CA SER A 313 15.97 14.66 0.34
C SER A 313 16.46 13.24 0.14
N CYS A 314 17.75 13.06 -0.15
CA CYS A 314 18.32 11.76 -0.46
C CYS A 314 19.46 11.38 0.52
N LEU A 315 19.54 10.09 0.85
CA LEU A 315 20.75 9.46 1.38
C LEU A 315 21.37 8.58 0.30
N SER A 316 22.69 8.53 0.26
CA SER A 316 23.43 7.69 -0.67
C SER A 316 24.62 7.06 0.03
N VAL A 317 25.03 5.87 -0.44
CA VAL A 317 26.34 5.30 -0.11
C VAL A 317 27.42 6.29 -0.57
N PRO A 318 28.44 6.59 0.25
CA PRO A 318 29.55 7.41 -0.18
C PRO A 318 30.23 6.80 -1.42
N GLU A 319 30.46 7.60 -2.46
CA GLU A 319 31.33 7.19 -3.57
C GLU A 319 32.78 7.09 -3.04
N ASP A 320 33.35 5.88 -3.04
CA ASP A 320 34.77 5.63 -2.72
C ASP A 320 35.71 5.95 -3.91
#